data_AF-A0A834BG34-F1
#
_entry.id   AF-A0A834BG34-F1
#
_cell.length_a   1.000
_cell.length_b   1.000
_cell.length_c   1.000
_cell.angle_alpha   90.00
_cell.angle_beta   90.00
_cell.angle_gamma   90.00
#
_symmetry.space_group_name_H-M   'P 1'
#
loop_
_entity.id
_entity.type
_entity.pdbx_description
1 polymer ?
#
loop_
_entity_poly.entity_id
_entity_poly.type
_entity_poly.pdbx_seq_one_letter_code
_entity_poly.pdbx_strand_id
1 'polypeptide(L)'
;MMDRNKAAELPKLQVGFIDFVCTFVYKEFSRFHEEILPMLERLQNNRKEWKALADEYEEKVKALEEEKKKQEEKTAAKKVGTEICNGGPAPTSSTCCIL
;
A
#
# COMPACT_ATOMS: atom_id res chain seq x y z
N MET A 1 5.25 13.66 -2.19
CA MET A 1 4.71 14.64 -1.23
C MET A 1 3.59 15.49 -1.82
N MET A 2 3.76 16.08 -3.01
CA MET A 2 2.76 17.00 -3.60
C MET A 2 1.77 16.34 -4.59
N ASP A 3 1.79 15.02 -4.71
CA ASP A 3 0.86 14.28 -5.57
C ASP A 3 -0.47 14.07 -4.81
N ARG A 4 -1.56 14.64 -5.35
CA ARG A 4 -2.89 14.54 -4.76
C ARG A 4 -3.42 13.10 -4.73
N ASN A 5 -2.98 12.25 -5.64
CA ASN A 5 -3.40 10.85 -5.71
C ASN A 5 -2.76 10.00 -4.60
N LYS A 6 -1.73 10.52 -3.92
CA LYS A 6 -1.02 9.85 -2.82
C LYS A 6 -1.37 10.42 -1.45
N ALA A 7 -2.53 11.05 -1.30
CA ALA A 7 -2.97 11.65 -0.05
C ALA A 7 -2.99 10.65 1.12
N ALA A 8 -3.22 9.36 0.85
CA ALA A 8 -3.23 8.32 1.88
C ALA A 8 -1.84 8.05 2.50
N GLU A 9 -0.75 8.44 1.83
CA GLU A 9 0.61 8.35 2.36
C GLU A 9 0.95 9.53 3.32
N LEU A 10 0.09 10.56 3.38
CA LEU A 10 0.32 11.76 4.18
C LEU A 10 0.59 11.47 5.67
N PRO A 11 -0.14 10.58 6.36
CA PRO A 11 0.14 10.28 7.77
C PRO A 11 1.58 9.83 8.02
N LYS A 12 2.09 8.92 7.18
CA LYS A 12 3.46 8.42 7.28
C LYS A 12 4.50 9.54 7.06
N LEU A 13 4.24 10.41 6.08
CA LEU A 13 5.11 11.56 5.80
C LEU A 13 5.10 12.57 6.97
N GLN A 14 3.96 12.80 7.61
CA GLN A 14 3.84 13.68 8.77
C GLN A 14 4.61 13.13 9.98
N VAL A 15 4.52 11.83 10.28
CA VAL A 15 5.32 11.20 11.35
C VAL A 15 6.81 11.40 11.09
N GLY A 16 7.27 11.14 9.85
CA GLY A 16 8.67 11.32 9.48
C GLY A 16 9.15 12.76 9.64
N PHE A 17 8.33 13.74 9.26
CA PHE A 17 8.66 15.16 9.44
C PHE A 17 8.72 15.57 10.91
N ILE A 18 7.77 15.09 11.74
CA ILE A 18 7.77 15.35 13.18
C ILE A 18 9.03 14.77 13.84
N ASP A 19 9.44 13.56 13.46
CA ASP A 19 10.60 12.88 14.04
C ASP A 19 11.92 13.53 13.62
N PHE A 20 12.06 13.82 12.32
CA PHE A 20 13.32 14.30 11.77
C PHE A 20 13.56 15.80 11.99
N VAL A 21 12.51 16.62 11.98
CA VAL A 21 12.63 18.08 12.05
C VAL A 21 12.07 18.63 13.36
N CYS A 22 10.78 18.42 13.62
CA CYS A 22 10.09 19.13 14.70
C CYS A 22 10.60 18.73 16.09
N THR A 23 10.80 17.44 16.34
CA THR A 23 11.14 16.93 17.68
C THR A 23 12.44 17.53 18.19
N PHE A 24 13.47 17.62 17.34
CA PHE A 24 14.75 18.23 17.72
C PHE A 24 14.57 19.71 18.08
N VAL A 25 13.92 20.47 17.19
CA VAL A 25 13.74 21.92 17.35
C VAL A 25 12.95 22.25 18.62
N TYR A 26 11.82 21.59 18.86
CA TYR A 26 10.99 21.86 20.03
C TYR A 26 11.64 21.39 21.34
N LYS A 27 12.42 20.31 21.31
CA LYS A 27 13.17 19.83 22.49
C LYS A 27 14.28 20.80 22.89
N GLU A 28 15.04 21.32 21.92
CA GLU A 28 16.07 22.30 22.21
C GLU A 28 15.46 23.62 22.68
N PHE A 29 14.38 24.09 22.06
CA PHE A 29 13.70 25.30 22.54
C PHE A 29 13.12 25.15 23.95
N SER A 30 12.51 24.02 24.29
CA SER A 30 11.96 23.80 25.63
C SER A 30 13.04 23.71 26.73
N ARG A 31 14.30 23.43 26.36
CA ARG A 31 15.42 23.41 27.30
C ARG A 31 15.83 24.83 27.74
N PHE A 32 15.66 25.82 26.86
CA PHE A 32 16.00 27.21 27.15
C PHE A 32 14.80 28.04 27.63
N HIS A 33 13.58 27.65 27.24
CA HIS A 33 12.34 28.34 27.56
C HIS A 33 11.28 27.34 28.00
N GLU A 34 11.03 27.24 29.31
CA GLU A 34 10.06 26.28 29.86
C GLU A 34 8.63 26.54 29.37
N GLU A 35 8.32 27.76 28.95
CA GLU A 35 7.02 28.15 28.36
C GLU A 35 6.72 27.40 27.04
N ILE A 36 7.73 26.80 26.42
CA ILE A 36 7.62 26.03 25.17
C ILE A 36 7.27 24.56 25.44
N LEU A 37 7.42 24.05 26.67
CA LEU A 37 7.11 22.66 27.03
C LEU A 37 5.68 22.22 26.61
N PRO A 38 4.61 23.02 26.80
CA PRO A 38 3.27 22.63 26.36
C PRO A 38 3.17 22.42 24.85
N MET A 39 3.99 23.11 24.04
CA MET A 39 4.03 22.89 22.59
C MET A 39 4.73 21.57 22.24
N LEU A 40 5.80 21.22 22.95
CA LEU A 40 6.48 19.93 22.79
C LEU A 40 5.55 18.76 23.15
N GLU A 41 4.78 18.87 24.23
CA GLU A 41 3.81 17.85 24.62
C GLU A 41 2.70 17.69 23.57
N ARG A 42 2.17 18.81 23.05
CA ARG A 42 1.17 18.78 21.97
C ARG A 42 1.73 18.19 20.69
N LEU A 43 2.98 18.48 20.34
CA LEU A 43 3.66 17.87 19.20
C LEU A 43 3.75 16.34 19.35
N GLN A 44 4.12 15.86 20.55
CA GLN A 44 4.19 14.43 20.84
C GLN A 44 2.81 13.76 20.75
N ASN A 45 1.74 14.43 21.18
CA ASN A 45 0.38 13.91 21.02
C ASN A 45 -0.02 13.85 19.55
N ASN A 46 0.22 14.91 18.77
CA ASN A 46 -0.04 14.91 17.32
C ASN A 46 0.72 13.78 16.61
N ARG A 47 1.97 13.52 17.00
CA ARG A 47 2.76 12.40 16.47
C ARG A 47 2.07 11.05 16.70
N LYS A 48 1.51 10.82 17.89
CA LYS A 48 0.81 9.57 18.22
C LYS A 48 -0.41 9.39 17.33
N GLU A 49 -1.23 10.41 17.17
CA GLU A 49 -2.43 10.36 16.31
C GLU A 49 -2.06 10.11 14.84
N TRP A 50 -1.04 10.82 14.32
CA TRP A 50 -0.56 10.58 12.95
C TRP A 50 0.01 9.18 12.76
N LYS A 51 0.65 8.61 13.78
CA LYS A 51 1.16 7.24 13.75
C LYS A 51 0.02 6.23 13.72
N ALA A 52 -1.03 6.42 14.52
CA ALA A 52 -2.21 5.57 14.49
C ALA A 52 -2.86 5.55 13.09
N LEU A 53 -3.04 6.72 12.48
CA LEU A 53 -3.57 6.83 11.11
C LEU A 53 -2.66 6.18 10.06
N ALA A 54 -1.33 6.28 10.22
CA ALA A 54 -0.38 5.62 9.35
C ALA A 54 -0.47 4.09 9.47
N ASP A 55 -0.63 3.58 10.69
CA ASP A 55 -0.73 2.15 10.98
C ASP A 55 -2.01 1.55 10.40
N GLU A 56 -3.15 2.21 10.58
CA GLU A 56 -4.41 1.80 9.96
C GLU A 56 -4.31 1.70 8.43
N TYR A 57 -3.59 2.64 7.80
CA TYR A 57 -3.37 2.61 6.36
C TYR A 57 -2.46 1.46 5.95
N GLU A 58 -1.35 1.24 6.66
CA GLU A 58 -0.43 0.12 6.38
C GLU A 58 -1.12 -1.23 6.54
N GLU A 59 -2.00 -1.40 7.53
CA GLU A 59 -2.81 -2.61 7.70
C GLU A 59 -3.77 -2.84 6.52
N LYS A 60 -4.48 -1.81 6.07
CA LYS A 60 -5.37 -1.89 4.90
C LYS A 60 -4.61 -2.26 3.63
N VAL A 61 -3.43 -1.68 3.41
CA VAL A 61 -2.59 -1.98 2.24
C VAL A 61 -2.11 -3.43 2.28
N LYS A 62 -1.60 -3.90 3.44
CA LYS A 62 -1.17 -5.30 3.62
C LYS A 62 -2.31 -6.28 3.34
N ALA A 63 -3.51 -6.03 3.87
CA ALA A 63 -4.67 -6.88 3.62
C ALA A 63 -5.02 -6.96 2.12
N LEU A 64 -5.02 -5.82 1.41
CA LEU A 64 -5.28 -5.79 -0.03
C LEU A 64 -4.19 -6.52 -0.85
N GLU A 65 -2.93 -6.41 -0.45
CA GLU A 65 -1.82 -7.13 -1.10
C GLU A 65 -1.94 -8.65 -0.91
N GLU A 66 -2.32 -9.11 0.28
CA GLU A 66 -2.55 -10.53 0.55
C GLU A 66 -3.74 -11.10 -0.24
N GLU A 67 -4.83 -10.33 -0.37
CA GLU A 67 -5.97 -10.74 -1.19
C GLU A 67 -5.60 -10.83 -2.67
N LYS A 68 -4.85 -9.85 -3.20
CA LYS A 68 -4.36 -9.88 -4.58
C LYS A 68 -3.49 -11.11 -4.86
N LYS A 69 -2.54 -11.43 -3.97
CA LYS A 69 -1.72 -12.64 -4.09
C LYS A 69 -2.57 -13.91 -4.16
N LYS A 70 -3.57 -14.05 -3.27
CA LYS A 70 -4.50 -15.20 -3.28
C LYS A 70 -5.32 -15.28 -4.57
N GLN A 71 -5.72 -14.15 -5.16
CA GLN A 71 -6.46 -14.12 -6.42
C GLN A 71 -5.57 -14.45 -7.62
N GLU A 72 -4.33 -13.96 -7.64
CA GLU A 72 -3.34 -14.27 -8.67
C GLU A 72 -3.00 -15.76 -8.69
N GLU A 73 -2.80 -16.37 -7.52
CA GLU A 73 -2.57 -17.82 -7.35
C GLU A 73 -3.76 -18.65 -7.85
N LYS A 74 -5.00 -18.26 -7.50
CA LYS A 74 -6.22 -18.93 -7.99
C LYS A 74 -6.39 -18.79 -9.50
N THR A 75 -6.03 -17.64 -10.07
CA THR A 75 -6.11 -17.40 -11.52
C THR A 75 -5.06 -18.20 -12.28
N ALA A 76 -3.85 -18.32 -11.74
CA ALA A 76 -2.79 -19.15 -12.28
C ALA A 76 -3.16 -20.65 -12.27
N ALA A 77 -3.75 -21.14 -11.16
CA ALA A 77 -4.22 -22.51 -11.05
C ALA A 77 -5.36 -22.83 -12.05
N LYS A 78 -6.26 -21.87 -12.34
CA LYS A 78 -7.34 -22.03 -13.33
C LYS A 78 -6.84 -22.07 -14.78
N LYS A 79 -5.76 -21.34 -15.11
CA LYS A 79 -5.15 -21.38 -16.45
C LYS A 79 -4.49 -22.73 -16.74
N VAL A 80 -3.81 -23.33 -15.76
CA VAL A 80 -3.21 -24.67 -15.89
C VAL A 80 -4.26 -25.77 -16.12
N GLY A 81 -5.47 -25.61 -15.57
CA GLY A 81 -6.57 -26.57 -15.76
C GLY A 81 -7.28 -26.51 -17.13
N THR A 82 -7.04 -25.48 -17.95
CA THR A 82 -7.76 -25.28 -19.23
C THR A 82 -6.93 -25.69 -20.47
N GLU A 83 -5.63 -26.00 -20.30
CA GLU A 83 -4.72 -26.38 -21.39
C GLU A 83 -4.38 -27.89 -21.41
N ILE A 84 -5.35 -28.79 -21.24
CA ILE A 84 -5.20 -30.20 -21.67
C ILE A 84 -6.53 -30.74 -22.22
N CYS A 85 -6.87 -30.37 -23.46
CA CYS A 85 -7.59 -31.25 -24.37
C CYS A 85 -7.46 -30.74 -25.80
N ASN A 86 -6.56 -31.36 -26.59
CA ASN A 86 -6.84 -31.79 -27.96
C ASN A 86 -5.61 -32.49 -28.53
N GLY A 87 -5.66 -33.82 -28.47
CA GLY A 87 -4.73 -34.74 -29.14
C GLY A 87 -5.50 -35.97 -29.62
N GLY A 88 -6.64 -35.77 -30.28
CA GLY A 88 -7.35 -36.82 -31.04
C GLY A 88 -7.08 -36.64 -32.54
N PRO A 89 -6.90 -37.72 -33.32
CA PRO A 89 -6.40 -37.62 -34.69
C PRO A 89 -7.43 -36.98 -35.63
N ALA A 90 -6.92 -36.24 -36.61
CA ALA A 90 -7.68 -35.47 -37.59
C ALA A 90 -8.70 -36.34 -38.36
N PRO A 91 -9.95 -35.88 -38.55
CA PRO A 91 -10.81 -36.46 -39.57
C PRO A 91 -10.43 -35.86 -40.92
N THR A 92 -10.03 -36.72 -41.85
CA THR A 92 -9.93 -36.38 -43.27
C THR A 92 -11.36 -36.20 -43.79
N SER A 93 -11.71 -35.01 -44.27
CA SER A 93 -12.95 -34.81 -45.02
C SER A 93 -12.63 -34.03 -46.28
N SER A 94 -12.63 -34.76 -47.38
CA SER A 94 -12.47 -34.28 -48.74
C SER A 94 -13.72 -33.53 -49.19
N THR A 95 -13.50 -32.51 -50.03
CA THR A 95 -14.46 -31.90 -50.97
C THR A 95 -15.20 -30.68 -50.42
N CYS A 96 -14.82 -29.48 -50.86
CA CYS A 96 -15.49 -28.80 -51.99
C CYS A 96 -14.95 -27.36 -52.11
N CYS A 97 -14.07 -27.13 -53.09
CA CYS A 97 -14.00 -25.83 -53.77
C CYS A 97 -15.13 -25.77 -54.82
N ILE A 98 -15.52 -24.53 -55.19
CA ILE A 98 -16.54 -24.10 -56.19
C ILE A 98 -17.85 -23.68 -55.46
N LEU A 99 -18.33 -22.42 -55.49
CA LEU A 99 -18.33 -21.34 -56.49
C LEU A 99 -18.02 -19.97 -55.87
#